data_AF-A0A1G2C8Y9-F1
#
_entry.id   AF-A0A1G2C8Y9-F1
#
_cell.length_a   1.000
_cell.length_b   1.000
_cell.length_c   1.000
_cell.angle_alpha   90.00
_cell.angle_beta   90.00
_cell.angle_gamma   90.00
#
_symmetry.space_group_name_H-M   'P 1'
#
loop_
_entity.id
_entity.type
_entity.pdbx_description
1 polymer ?
#
loop_
_entity_poly.entity_id
_entity_poly.type
_entity_poly.pdbx_seq_one_letter_code
_entity_poly.pdbx_strand_id
1 'polypeptide(L)'
;MAIVVEEEQQNSGGGGLIKLFAWVVIIVVIIVAVYYVFFRRPDLVEQATPGATSTQALSKIELKPDEVINSERFQALRSYVQPIEPRGGGRTNPFLGNF
;
A
#
# COMPACT_ATOMS: atom_id res chain seq x y z
N MET A 1 17.18 -19.03 79.71
CA MET A 1 16.44 -19.03 78.43
C MET A 1 17.07 -17.97 77.56
N ALA A 2 17.67 -18.38 76.44
CA ALA A 2 18.33 -17.46 75.51
C ALA A 2 17.44 -17.31 74.28
N ILE A 3 17.06 -16.08 73.98
CA ILE A 3 16.37 -15.74 72.72
C ILE A 3 17.49 -15.63 71.68
N VAL A 4 17.56 -16.62 70.81
CA VAL A 4 18.38 -16.56 69.61
C VAL A 4 17.62 -15.65 68.64
N VAL A 5 18.13 -14.44 68.45
CA VAL A 5 17.70 -13.56 67.38
C VAL A 5 18.38 -14.10 66.12
N GLU A 6 17.62 -14.78 65.28
CA GLU A 6 18.03 -15.04 63.91
C GLU A 6 18.10 -13.69 63.20
N GLU A 7 19.31 -13.18 63.00
CA GLU A 7 19.54 -12.09 62.08
C GLU A 7 19.18 -12.59 60.69
N GLU A 8 18.00 -12.18 60.22
CA GLU A 8 17.58 -12.30 58.83
C GLU A 8 18.67 -11.63 58.00
N GLN A 9 19.52 -12.44 57.37
CA GLN A 9 20.61 -11.97 56.52
C GLN A 9 19.98 -11.34 55.29
N GLN A 10 19.61 -10.07 55.44
CA GLN A 10 19.07 -9.18 54.43
C GLN A 10 20.18 -8.83 53.45
N ASN A 11 20.65 -9.82 52.68
CA ASN A 11 21.49 -9.60 51.52
C ASN A 11 20.62 -9.16 50.34
N SER A 12 19.98 -7.99 50.48
CA SER A 12 19.05 -7.42 49.50
C SER A 12 19.60 -6.19 48.78
N GLY A 13 20.90 -5.90 48.88
CA GLY A 13 21.48 -4.65 48.35
C GLY A 13 21.84 -4.69 46.85
N GLY A 14 22.25 -5.86 46.32
CA GLY A 14 22.83 -5.94 44.97
C GLY A 14 21.87 -6.46 43.88
N GLY A 15 21.02 -7.43 44.21
CA GLY A 15 20.19 -8.13 43.22
C GLY A 15 19.03 -7.29 42.67
N GLY A 16 18.48 -6.37 43.46
CA GLY A 16 17.36 -5.51 43.05
C GLY A 16 17.76 -4.51 41.97
N LEU A 17 18.91 -3.86 42.14
CA LEU A 17 19.44 -2.88 41.19
C LEU A 17 19.78 -3.55 39.85
N ILE A 18 20.42 -4.72 39.88
CA ILE A 18 20.75 -5.49 38.66
C ILE A 18 19.48 -5.88 37.90
N LYS A 19 18.43 -6.32 38.61
CA LYS A 19 17.12 -6.62 37.98
C LYS A 19 16.48 -5.39 37.35
N LEU A 20 16.59 -4.23 38.00
CA LEU A 20 16.04 -2.97 37.49
C LEU A 20 16.78 -2.53 36.23
N PHE A 21 18.12 -2.61 36.22
CA PHE A 21 18.93 -2.35 35.03
C PHE A 21 18.62 -3.31 33.89
N ALA A 22 18.49 -4.61 34.17
CA ALA A 22 18.11 -5.60 33.17
C ALA A 22 16.75 -5.27 32.52
N TRP A 23 15.78 -4.81 33.31
CA TRP A 23 14.47 -4.40 32.81
C TRP A 23 14.53 -3.14 31.93
N VAL A 24 15.34 -2.15 32.32
CA VAL A 24 15.55 -0.93 31.51
C VAL A 24 16.17 -1.27 30.15
N VAL A 25 17.17 -2.15 30.12
CA VAL A 25 17.82 -2.58 28.85
C VAL A 25 16.79 -3.22 27.91
N ILE A 26 15.92 -4.08 28.42
CA ILE A 26 14.86 -4.73 27.62
C ILE A 26 13.94 -3.66 26.99
N ILE A 27 13.52 -2.66 27.75
CA ILE A 27 12.66 -1.58 27.25
C ILE A 27 13.36 -0.77 26.16
N VAL A 28 14.63 -0.43 26.36
CA VAL A 28 15.42 0.30 25.37
C VAL A 28 15.48 -0.49 24.05
N VAL A 29 15.72 -1.80 24.11
CA VAL A 29 15.74 -2.66 22.91
C VAL A 29 14.39 -2.65 22.19
N ILE A 30 13.27 -2.74 22.93
CA ILE A 30 11.92 -2.69 22.35
C ILE A 30 11.67 -1.35 21.66
N ILE A 31 12.02 -0.23 22.32
CA ILE A 31 11.85 1.12 21.75
C ILE A 31 12.66 1.27 20.46
N VAL A 32 13.91 0.81 20.45
CA VAL A 32 14.78 0.85 19.27
C VAL A 32 14.20 0.01 18.13
N ALA A 33 13.69 -1.19 18.43
CA ALA A 33 13.07 -2.06 17.44
C ALA A 33 11.83 -1.41 16.81
N VAL A 34 10.92 -0.88 17.61
CA VAL A 34 9.73 -0.16 17.14
C VAL A 34 10.13 1.05 16.29
N TYR A 35 11.11 1.84 16.76
CA TYR A 35 11.61 2.97 16.00
C TYR A 35 12.15 2.56 14.63
N TYR A 36 12.93 1.48 14.57
CA TYR A 36 13.52 1.01 13.32
C TYR A 36 12.47 0.46 12.35
N VAL A 37 11.45 -0.24 12.86
CA VAL A 37 10.39 -0.82 12.02
C VAL A 37 9.44 0.25 11.48
N PHE A 38 9.08 1.25 12.30
CA PHE A 38 8.03 2.20 11.93
C PHE A 38 8.55 3.55 11.42
N PHE A 39 9.71 4.02 11.91
CA PHE A 39 10.19 5.37 11.63
C PHE A 39 11.41 5.42 10.72
N ARG A 40 12.23 4.35 10.70
CA ARG A 40 13.32 4.29 9.74
C ARG A 40 12.76 3.92 8.38
N ARG A 41 12.67 4.91 7.49
CA ARG A 41 12.32 4.69 6.09
C ARG A 41 13.35 3.72 5.52
N PRO A 42 12.94 2.55 4.98
CA PRO A 42 13.88 1.74 4.23
C PRO A 42 14.44 2.60 3.10
N ASP A 43 15.73 2.46 2.81
CA ASP A 43 16.26 2.92 1.54
C ASP A 43 15.46 2.17 0.49
N LEU A 44 14.44 2.84 -0.05
CA LEU A 44 13.71 2.36 -1.20
C LEU A 44 14.78 2.31 -2.27
N VAL A 45 15.37 1.13 -2.44
CA VAL A 45 16.09 0.82 -3.67
C VAL A 45 15.05 1.13 -4.71
N GLU A 46 15.22 2.26 -5.39
CA GLU A 46 14.41 2.64 -6.53
C GLU A 46 14.65 1.51 -7.52
N GLN A 47 13.82 0.47 -7.41
CA GLN A 47 13.64 -0.49 -8.46
C GLN A 47 13.11 0.38 -9.58
N ALA A 48 14.03 0.80 -10.45
CA ALA A 48 13.78 1.62 -11.60
C ALA A 48 12.63 0.96 -12.35
N THR A 49 11.41 1.39 -12.05
CA THR A 49 10.25 1.07 -12.85
C THR A 49 10.50 1.86 -14.11
N PRO A 50 10.77 1.21 -15.26
CA PRO A 50 11.01 1.94 -16.48
C PRO A 50 9.65 2.49 -16.91
N GLY A 51 9.35 3.71 -16.53
CA GLY A 51 8.20 4.44 -17.07
C GLY A 51 7.34 5.15 -16.04
N ALA A 52 7.78 6.34 -15.62
CA ALA A 52 6.96 7.55 -15.64
C ALA A 52 7.77 8.74 -15.10
N THR A 53 9.04 8.90 -15.52
CA THR A 53 9.90 9.96 -14.97
C THR A 53 9.57 11.34 -15.52
N SER A 54 8.73 11.49 -16.56
CA SER A 54 8.36 12.83 -17.03
C SER A 54 7.10 12.84 -17.88
N THR A 55 5.99 13.31 -17.31
CA THR A 55 4.80 13.71 -18.07
C THR A 55 5.04 14.98 -18.88
N GLN A 56 6.11 15.74 -18.59
CA GLN A 56 6.53 16.91 -19.36
C GLN A 56 7.05 16.51 -20.76
N ALA A 57 7.56 15.29 -20.92
CA ALA A 57 7.87 14.77 -22.25
C ALA A 57 6.58 14.52 -23.05
N LEU A 58 5.54 13.98 -22.41
CA LEU A 58 4.24 13.73 -23.04
C LEU A 58 3.49 15.03 -23.38
N SER A 59 3.59 16.07 -22.55
CA SER A 59 2.95 17.36 -22.81
C SER A 59 3.60 18.16 -23.95
N LYS A 60 4.82 17.80 -24.37
CA LYS A 60 5.53 18.41 -25.50
C LYS A 60 5.31 17.66 -26.82
N ILE A 61 4.59 16.54 -26.79
CA ILE A 61 4.24 15.82 -28.00
C ILE A 61 3.17 16.63 -28.72
N GLU A 62 3.49 17.10 -29.92
CA GLU A 62 2.52 17.69 -30.82
C GLU A 62 1.69 16.56 -31.44
N LEU A 63 0.53 16.27 -30.84
CA LEU A 63 -0.37 15.25 -31.36
C LEU A 63 -1.02 15.78 -32.64
N LYS A 64 -0.78 15.07 -33.75
CA LYS A 64 -1.48 15.27 -35.02
C LYS A 64 -2.56 14.19 -35.17
N PRO A 65 -3.79 14.44 -34.70
CA PRO A 65 -4.85 13.44 -34.69
C PRO A 65 -5.20 12.95 -36.09
N ASP A 66 -5.06 13.82 -37.11
CA ASP A 66 -5.35 13.47 -38.49
C ASP A 66 -4.42 12.39 -39.03
N GLU A 67 -3.14 12.41 -38.65
CA GLU A 67 -2.18 11.39 -39.07
C GLU A 67 -2.48 10.02 -38.42
N VAL A 68 -3.00 10.03 -37.19
CA VAL A 68 -3.37 8.81 -36.45
C VAL A 68 -4.66 8.20 -37.00
N ILE A 69 -5.69 9.03 -37.18
CA ILE A 69 -7.01 8.57 -37.67
C ILE A 69 -6.92 8.04 -39.11
N ASN A 70 -6.05 8.64 -39.93
CA ASN A 70 -5.83 8.21 -41.30
C ASN A 70 -4.78 7.09 -41.44
N SER A 71 -4.16 6.66 -40.34
CA SER A 71 -3.19 5.56 -40.40
C SER A 71 -3.87 4.22 -40.69
N GLU A 72 -3.27 3.43 -41.59
CA GLU A 72 -3.78 2.10 -41.96
C GLU A 72 -3.94 1.19 -40.74
N ARG A 73 -3.00 1.27 -39.78
CA ARG A 73 -3.03 0.48 -38.54
C ARG A 73 -4.24 0.83 -37.69
N PHE A 74 -4.55 2.12 -37.54
CA PHE A 74 -5.70 2.54 -36.74
C PHE A 74 -7.03 2.22 -37.43
N GLN A 75 -7.09 2.34 -38.76
CA GLN A 75 -8.27 1.96 -39.54
C GLN A 75 -8.51 0.45 -39.54
N ALA A 76 -7.45 -0.37 -39.59
CA ALA A 76 -7.57 -1.82 -39.47
C ALA A 76 -8.16 -2.26 -38.12
N LEU A 77 -7.94 -1.47 -37.05
CA LEU A 77 -8.54 -1.70 -35.73
C LEU A 77 -9.99 -1.24 -35.63
N ARG A 78 -10.47 -0.40 -36.56
CA ARG A 78 -11.91 -0.12 -36.70
C ARG A 78 -12.57 -1.32 -37.37
N SER A 79 -12.62 -2.45 -36.66
CA SER A 79 -13.57 -3.50 -37.02
C SER A 79 -14.95 -2.90 -36.83
N TYR A 80 -15.58 -2.49 -37.92
CA TYR A 80 -16.97 -2.08 -37.91
C TYR A 80 -17.78 -3.29 -37.44
N VAL A 81 -18.16 -3.29 -36.15
CA VAL A 81 -19.21 -4.18 -35.67
C VAL A 81 -20.41 -3.83 -36.54
N GLN A 82 -20.87 -4.78 -37.36
CA GLN A 82 -22.03 -4.56 -38.20
C GLN A 82 -23.14 -4.01 -37.31
N PRO A 83 -23.80 -2.89 -37.68
CA PRO A 83 -24.93 -2.39 -36.91
C PRO A 83 -25.87 -3.56 -36.69
N ILE A 84 -26.14 -3.88 -35.42
CA ILE A 84 -27.11 -4.92 -35.10
C ILE A 84 -28.42 -4.43 -35.70
N GLU A 85 -28.88 -5.07 -36.77
CA GLU A 85 -30.20 -4.77 -37.31
C GLU A 85 -31.18 -4.97 -36.14
N PRO A 86 -32.01 -3.97 -35.81
CA PRO A 86 -33.02 -4.14 -34.80
C PRO A 86 -33.94 -5.25 -35.28
N ARG A 87 -33.77 -6.45 -34.72
CA ARG A 87 -34.70 -7.56 -34.91
C ARG A 87 -36.05 -7.04 -34.43
N GLY A 88 -36.95 -6.78 -35.37
CA GLY A 88 -38.31 -6.38 -35.07
C GLY A 88 -38.95 -7.41 -34.13
N GLY A 89 -39.48 -6.94 -33.01
CA GLY A 89 -40.36 -7.72 -32.14
C GLY A 89 -39.76 -8.17 -30.82
N GLY A 90 -39.60 -7.24 -29.88
CA GLY A 90 -39.74 -7.57 -28.46
C GLY A 90 -41.22 -7.75 -28.10
N ARG A 91 -41.52 -8.52 -27.03
CA ARG A 91 -42.90 -8.63 -26.51
C ARG A 91 -43.43 -7.23 -26.18
N THR A 92 -44.68 -6.96 -26.56
CA THR A 92 -45.37 -5.71 -26.24
C THR A 92 -45.26 -5.43 -24.74
N ASN A 93 -44.82 -4.23 -24.37
CA ASN A 93 -44.66 -3.82 -22.98
C ASN A 93 -46.05 -3.74 -22.31
N PRO A 94 -46.36 -4.58 -21.30
CA PRO A 94 -47.68 -4.63 -20.67
C PRO A 94 -47.95 -3.42 -19.74
N PHE A 95 -46.97 -2.53 -19.54
CA PHE A 95 -47.12 -1.33 -18.70
C PHE A 95 -47.43 -0.06 -19.50
N LEU A 96 -47.41 -0.12 -20.84
CA LEU A 96 -47.81 1.01 -21.71
C LEU A 96 -49.33 0.97 -21.96
N GLY A 97 -50.12 0.87 -20.89
CA GLY A 97 -51.57 0.99 -20.96
C GLY A 97 -51.97 2.37 -21.49
N ASN A 98 -52.93 2.38 -22.42
CA ASN A 98 -53.47 3.59 -23.05
C ASN A 98 -53.96 4.59 -22.00
N PHE A 99 -53.40 5.81 -22.04
CA PHE A 99 -54.02 7.01 -21.49
C PHE A 99 -54.81 7.71 -22.60
#